data_AF-A0A0S9Q2W9-F1
#
_entry.id   AF-A0A0S9Q2W9-F1
#
_cell.length_a   1.000
_cell.length_b   1.000
_cell.length_c   1.000
_cell.angle_alpha   90.00
_cell.angle_beta   90.00
_cell.angle_gamma   90.00
#
_symmetry.space_group_name_H-M   'P 1'
#
loop_
_entity.id
_entity.type
_entity.pdbx_description
1 polymer ?
#
loop_
_entity_poly.entity_id
_entity_poly.type
_entity_poly.pdbx_seq_one_letter_code
_entity_poly.pdbx_strand_id
1 'polypeptide(L)'
;MGSDNITGGLGNDYIVGGAGNDSLYGSDGNDFINGGVGSDILDGGAGNDTLTGGQGNDTIFGGAGDDTATFNVSTDGADSVDLGDGSDLVNVVAAAAGQVRLSFTSAEVGNGNINDGGTLANQDSGFAVRLQAEGADDTLTGAVSRFDDEGITFAAAPGTTFDVRDLVSGVQRGDGFEFVTLATSGNDTLAATQDARPYYINGGMGADVITGGSANDFLVGGAGNDALSGGAGNDTFIGGGGNDLLDGGSGIDRAIFAYTLGSATLGRSADGYVTITGAEGTDTLRGIEQFQFSDRTVDVADGSPLVDDLYYLNRYGDVAAAGQDADAHYAAYGAAEGRDPNAFFSTSGYRTANQDAVQAGTDALSQYRDAGFKQGRDPGASFDNEYYLARNPDVAAAGLNPLQHYIEYGQAQGRSINEAIGRTADLKGGAFDAEFYLLSYSDVAVEAAKTGDSFAYARNHFEQYGWKEGRDPNAVFEAQAYLNAYTDVAGANINPLTHYDQYGWKEGRDPSVGFDSSNYLKAYGDVTLVGLNPMQHFLQYGLYEGRSNFADGTFGGGLIG
;
A
#
# COMPACT_ATOMS: atom_id res chain seq x y z
N MET A 1 -54.85 22.89 -7.63
CA MET A 1 -55.82 21.93 -7.04
C MET A 1 -56.45 21.18 -8.20
N GLY A 2 -55.63 20.38 -8.84
CA GLY A 2 -55.96 19.59 -10.01
C GLY A 2 -54.68 18.90 -10.43
N SER A 3 -54.78 17.68 -10.93
CA SER A 3 -53.69 17.02 -11.62
C SER A 3 -53.46 17.71 -12.95
N ASP A 4 -52.28 18.25 -13.13
CA ASP A 4 -51.86 18.97 -14.32
C ASP A 4 -50.95 18.09 -15.20
N ASN A 5 -50.98 18.31 -16.51
CA ASN A 5 -50.10 17.65 -17.47
C ASN A 5 -49.45 18.75 -18.31
N ILE A 6 -48.14 18.96 -18.10
CA ILE A 6 -47.39 20.11 -18.62
C ILE A 6 -46.18 19.60 -19.40
N THR A 7 -45.96 20.17 -20.58
CA THR A 7 -44.76 19.92 -21.40
C THR A 7 -44.13 21.25 -21.76
N GLY A 8 -42.83 21.41 -21.48
CA GLY A 8 -42.04 22.62 -21.76
C GLY A 8 -41.78 22.80 -23.25
N GLY A 9 -41.11 21.81 -23.86
CA GLY A 9 -40.92 21.72 -25.30
C GLY A 9 -39.46 21.89 -25.73
N LEU A 10 -39.12 23.00 -26.37
CA LEU A 10 -37.74 23.24 -26.82
C LEU A 10 -37.17 24.43 -26.06
N GLY A 11 -35.93 24.27 -25.60
CA GLY A 11 -35.20 25.28 -24.85
C GLY A 11 -35.55 25.27 -23.36
N ASN A 12 -34.87 26.10 -22.59
CA ASN A 12 -34.94 26.07 -21.13
C ASN A 12 -36.30 26.57 -20.60
N ASP A 13 -37.00 25.72 -19.88
CA ASP A 13 -38.33 25.93 -19.36
C ASP A 13 -38.37 26.05 -17.83
N TYR A 14 -39.44 26.67 -17.33
CA TYR A 14 -39.73 26.80 -15.89
C TYR A 14 -41.13 26.25 -15.62
N ILE A 15 -41.18 25.04 -15.07
CA ILE A 15 -42.40 24.24 -14.90
C ILE A 15 -42.69 24.07 -13.40
N VAL A 16 -43.91 24.40 -12.99
CA VAL A 16 -44.39 24.23 -11.61
C VAL A 16 -45.78 23.62 -11.64
N GLY A 17 -45.96 22.41 -11.09
CA GLY A 17 -47.25 21.72 -11.01
C GLY A 17 -48.15 22.27 -9.91
N GLY A 18 -47.59 22.40 -8.71
CA GLY A 18 -48.21 23.07 -7.58
C GLY A 18 -48.91 22.11 -6.63
N ALA A 19 -50.20 21.84 -6.81
CA ALA A 19 -50.93 20.96 -5.91
C ALA A 19 -51.90 20.07 -6.66
N GLY A 20 -51.70 18.76 -6.56
CA GLY A 20 -52.28 17.76 -7.45
C GLY A 20 -51.26 16.65 -7.69
N ASN A 21 -51.67 15.59 -8.40
CA ASN A 21 -50.70 14.61 -8.89
C ASN A 21 -50.40 14.99 -10.34
N ASP A 22 -49.25 15.59 -10.57
CA ASP A 22 -48.91 16.27 -11.81
C ASP A 22 -47.99 15.41 -12.69
N SER A 23 -48.01 15.64 -14.00
CA SER A 23 -47.07 15.02 -14.95
C SER A 23 -46.37 16.13 -15.71
N LEU A 24 -45.07 16.30 -15.47
CA LEU A 24 -44.28 17.45 -15.85
C LEU A 24 -43.10 16.99 -16.71
N TYR A 25 -43.03 17.46 -17.96
CA TYR A 25 -42.04 17.06 -18.94
C TYR A 25 -41.26 18.28 -19.45
N GLY A 26 -39.94 18.32 -19.24
CA GLY A 26 -39.06 19.38 -19.73
C GLY A 26 -38.86 19.30 -21.25
N SER A 27 -38.44 18.12 -21.72
CA SER A 27 -38.11 17.78 -23.11
C SER A 27 -36.69 18.20 -23.51
N ASP A 28 -36.47 19.15 -24.43
CA ASP A 28 -35.10 19.57 -24.78
C ASP A 28 -34.79 20.89 -24.08
N GLY A 29 -33.65 21.01 -23.40
CA GLY A 29 -33.25 22.26 -22.74
C GLY A 29 -32.71 21.99 -21.34
N ASN A 30 -32.22 23.05 -20.69
CA ASN A 30 -31.88 22.97 -19.27
C ASN A 30 -33.06 23.53 -18.48
N ASP A 31 -33.87 22.64 -17.94
CA ASP A 31 -35.19 22.94 -17.41
C ASP A 31 -35.19 23.03 -15.88
N PHE A 32 -36.14 23.79 -15.35
CA PHE A 32 -36.44 23.82 -13.93
C PHE A 32 -37.84 23.25 -13.72
N ILE A 33 -37.96 22.13 -12.99
CA ILE A 33 -39.23 21.43 -12.78
C ILE A 33 -39.48 21.23 -11.29
N ASN A 34 -40.64 21.70 -10.82
CA ASN A 34 -41.09 21.56 -9.44
C ASN A 34 -42.50 20.93 -9.39
N GLY A 35 -42.62 19.74 -8.80
CA GLY A 35 -43.89 19.03 -8.63
C GLY A 35 -44.82 19.74 -7.65
N GLY A 36 -44.32 19.96 -6.43
CA GLY A 36 -45.00 20.73 -5.40
C GLY A 36 -45.61 19.82 -4.34
N VAL A 37 -46.92 19.65 -4.35
CA VAL A 37 -47.64 18.81 -3.38
C VAL A 37 -48.50 17.79 -4.12
N GLY A 38 -48.22 16.52 -3.90
CA GLY A 38 -48.95 15.38 -4.44
C GLY A 38 -47.98 14.28 -4.85
N SER A 39 -48.46 13.30 -5.59
CA SER A 39 -47.58 12.29 -6.21
C SER A 39 -47.38 12.64 -7.67
N ASP A 40 -46.21 13.20 -7.96
CA ASP A 40 -45.89 13.80 -9.24
C ASP A 40 -44.96 12.90 -10.07
N ILE A 41 -45.03 13.06 -11.38
CA ILE A 41 -44.08 12.47 -12.34
C ILE A 41 -43.33 13.62 -12.99
N LEU A 42 -42.02 13.67 -12.80
CA LEU A 42 -41.13 14.65 -13.38
C LEU A 42 -40.19 13.93 -14.35
N ASP A 43 -40.00 14.51 -15.53
CA ASP A 43 -39.10 14.03 -16.57
C ASP A 43 -38.39 15.24 -17.18
N GLY A 44 -37.09 15.38 -16.90
CA GLY A 44 -36.26 16.48 -17.39
C GLY A 44 -36.11 16.41 -18.90
N GLY A 45 -35.58 15.29 -19.38
CA GLY A 45 -35.42 15.00 -20.79
C GLY A 45 -33.96 15.12 -21.21
N ALA A 46 -33.64 16.05 -22.10
CA ALA A 46 -32.29 16.24 -22.60
C ALA A 46 -31.78 17.64 -22.24
N GLY A 47 -30.63 17.70 -21.58
CA GLY A 47 -30.01 18.91 -21.07
C GLY A 47 -29.71 18.75 -19.59
N ASN A 48 -29.24 19.81 -18.96
CA ASN A 48 -28.88 19.77 -17.54
C ASN A 48 -30.02 20.39 -16.73
N ASP A 49 -30.84 19.53 -16.13
CA ASP A 49 -32.11 19.88 -15.53
C ASP A 49 -32.00 20.06 -14.01
N THR A 50 -32.94 20.82 -13.45
CA THR A 50 -33.09 21.00 -12.00
C THR A 50 -34.48 20.57 -11.56
N LEU A 51 -34.54 19.51 -10.77
CA LEU A 51 -35.75 18.77 -10.44
C LEU A 51 -36.05 18.81 -8.95
N THR A 52 -37.31 19.00 -8.58
CA THR A 52 -37.77 18.92 -7.18
C THR A 52 -39.18 18.33 -7.15
N GLY A 53 -39.33 17.10 -6.65
CA GLY A 53 -40.64 16.47 -6.48
C GLY A 53 -41.51 17.22 -5.48
N GLY A 54 -41.00 17.35 -4.24
CA GLY A 54 -41.66 18.09 -3.17
C GLY A 54 -42.40 17.15 -2.22
N GLN A 55 -43.57 17.57 -1.73
CA GLN A 55 -44.31 16.76 -0.76
C GLN A 55 -45.15 15.69 -1.45
N GLY A 56 -44.89 14.44 -1.10
CA GLY A 56 -45.64 13.28 -1.57
C GLY A 56 -44.68 12.27 -2.16
N ASN A 57 -45.20 11.22 -2.79
CA ASN A 57 -44.35 10.16 -3.34
C ASN A 57 -44.20 10.41 -4.84
N ASP A 58 -43.02 10.84 -5.24
CA ASP A 58 -42.75 11.31 -6.60
C ASP A 58 -41.93 10.31 -7.39
N THR A 59 -42.05 10.39 -8.72
CA THR A 59 -41.17 9.69 -9.66
C THR A 59 -40.44 10.74 -10.48
N ILE A 60 -39.11 10.72 -10.41
CA ILE A 60 -38.25 11.74 -11.03
C ILE A 60 -37.32 11.04 -12.02
N PHE A 61 -37.34 11.50 -13.26
CA PHE A 61 -36.41 11.12 -14.32
C PHE A 61 -35.59 12.37 -14.71
N GLY A 62 -34.27 12.30 -14.62
CA GLY A 62 -33.35 13.32 -15.11
C GLY A 62 -33.29 13.30 -16.62
N GLY A 63 -32.73 12.21 -17.15
CA GLY A 63 -32.69 11.91 -18.56
C GLY A 63 -31.25 11.92 -19.04
N ALA A 64 -30.89 12.83 -19.94
CA ALA A 64 -29.55 12.94 -20.47
C ALA A 64 -28.95 14.31 -20.19
N GLY A 65 -27.78 14.35 -19.58
CA GLY A 65 -27.10 15.57 -19.16
C GLY A 65 -26.73 15.50 -17.69
N ASP A 66 -26.05 16.52 -17.18
CA ASP A 66 -25.70 16.55 -15.75
C ASP A 66 -26.84 17.20 -14.97
N ASP A 67 -27.67 16.38 -14.34
CA ASP A 67 -28.90 16.80 -13.69
C ASP A 67 -28.72 17.10 -12.21
N THR A 68 -29.63 17.90 -11.66
CA THR A 68 -29.64 18.26 -10.24
C THR A 68 -31.01 18.04 -9.62
N ALA A 69 -31.13 17.10 -8.69
CA ALA A 69 -32.29 16.94 -7.85
C ALA A 69 -32.11 17.64 -6.49
N THR A 70 -33.19 18.20 -5.95
CA THR A 70 -33.23 18.64 -4.54
C THR A 70 -34.23 17.78 -3.79
N PHE A 71 -33.78 17.16 -2.70
CA PHE A 71 -34.59 16.28 -1.87
C PHE A 71 -34.53 16.69 -0.41
N ASN A 72 -35.70 16.83 0.22
CA ASN A 72 -35.82 17.12 1.64
C ASN A 72 -36.34 15.93 2.41
N VAL A 73 -35.43 15.19 3.07
CA VAL A 73 -35.74 13.98 3.85
C VAL A 73 -36.78 14.18 4.95
N SER A 74 -37.05 15.44 5.36
CA SER A 74 -37.99 15.76 6.44
C SER A 74 -39.41 16.07 5.95
N THR A 75 -39.58 16.45 4.69
CA THR A 75 -40.88 16.90 4.15
C THR A 75 -41.36 16.09 2.97
N ASP A 76 -40.44 15.52 2.21
CA ASP A 76 -40.74 14.81 0.99
C ASP A 76 -41.17 13.37 1.36
N GLY A 77 -41.80 12.68 0.41
CA GLY A 77 -42.30 11.33 0.63
C GLY A 77 -41.29 10.25 0.26
N ALA A 78 -41.83 9.11 -0.18
CA ALA A 78 -41.02 7.98 -0.65
C ALA A 78 -40.87 8.08 -2.17
N ASP A 79 -39.79 8.72 -2.60
CA ASP A 79 -39.55 9.03 -4.01
C ASP A 79 -38.75 7.94 -4.71
N SER A 80 -38.91 7.87 -6.03
CA SER A 80 -38.11 7.07 -6.95
C SER A 80 -37.41 8.02 -7.91
N VAL A 81 -36.08 8.04 -7.90
CA VAL A 81 -35.28 9.03 -8.64
C VAL A 81 -34.26 8.30 -9.50
N ASP A 82 -34.36 8.50 -10.82
CA ASP A 82 -33.44 8.04 -11.87
C ASP A 82 -32.90 9.28 -12.54
N LEU A 83 -31.63 9.64 -12.38
CA LEU A 83 -31.11 10.84 -13.04
C LEU A 83 -30.50 10.51 -14.40
N GLY A 84 -30.15 9.25 -14.65
CA GLY A 84 -29.90 8.74 -15.99
C GLY A 84 -28.46 8.97 -16.46
N ASP A 85 -28.29 9.47 -17.68
CA ASP A 85 -26.98 9.62 -18.31
C ASP A 85 -26.32 10.94 -17.86
N GLY A 86 -25.28 10.89 -17.03
CA GLY A 86 -24.57 12.11 -16.66
C GLY A 86 -23.72 11.96 -15.41
N SER A 87 -23.20 13.08 -14.94
CA SER A 87 -22.70 13.22 -13.57
C SER A 87 -23.68 14.05 -12.75
N ASP A 88 -24.55 13.35 -12.01
CA ASP A 88 -25.72 13.96 -11.41
C ASP A 88 -25.50 14.36 -9.95
N LEU A 89 -26.29 15.32 -9.49
CA LEU A 89 -26.20 15.88 -8.15
C LEU A 89 -27.54 15.82 -7.42
N VAL A 90 -27.57 15.13 -6.27
CA VAL A 90 -28.70 15.17 -5.34
C VAL A 90 -28.34 16.02 -4.14
N ASN A 91 -28.93 17.21 -4.06
CA ASN A 91 -28.83 18.07 -2.88
C ASN A 91 -29.81 17.61 -1.80
N VAL A 92 -29.29 17.09 -0.69
CA VAL A 92 -30.08 16.53 0.41
C VAL A 92 -30.22 17.56 1.54
N VAL A 93 -31.46 17.92 1.85
CA VAL A 93 -31.83 18.86 2.90
C VAL A 93 -32.48 18.11 4.06
N ALA A 94 -31.94 18.23 5.28
CA ALA A 94 -32.43 17.51 6.46
C ALA A 94 -32.68 18.44 7.65
N ALA A 95 -33.71 19.29 7.58
CA ALA A 95 -33.92 20.36 8.55
C ALA A 95 -34.08 19.92 10.03
N ALA A 96 -34.34 18.64 10.32
CA ALA A 96 -34.55 18.13 11.68
C ALA A 96 -33.63 16.96 12.09
N ALA A 97 -32.88 16.34 11.17
CA ALA A 97 -32.00 15.21 11.41
C ALA A 97 -30.57 15.68 11.20
N GLY A 98 -29.73 15.70 12.24
CA GLY A 98 -28.31 16.06 12.08
C GLY A 98 -27.53 15.08 11.17
N GLN A 99 -28.16 13.97 10.78
CA GLN A 99 -27.61 12.88 9.99
C GLN A 99 -28.66 12.30 9.05
N VAL A 100 -28.21 11.80 7.89
CA VAL A 100 -29.03 11.08 6.91
C VAL A 100 -28.34 9.76 6.60
N ARG A 101 -29.08 8.65 6.63
CA ARG A 101 -28.53 7.37 6.22
C ARG A 101 -28.60 7.23 4.71
N LEU A 102 -27.45 6.92 4.10
CA LEU A 102 -27.37 6.28 2.79
C LEU A 102 -27.07 4.81 2.98
N SER A 103 -27.88 3.97 2.34
CA SER A 103 -27.69 2.53 2.35
C SER A 103 -27.70 1.97 0.94
N PHE A 104 -26.70 1.15 0.64
CA PHE A 104 -26.59 0.47 -0.65
C PHE A 104 -27.00 -0.99 -0.53
N THR A 105 -27.52 -1.54 -1.63
CA THR A 105 -28.03 -2.91 -1.69
C THR A 105 -27.47 -3.76 -2.83
N SER A 106 -26.73 -3.17 -3.79
CA SER A 106 -26.17 -3.88 -4.94
C SER A 106 -24.69 -4.27 -4.74
N ALA A 107 -24.33 -5.41 -5.33
CA ALA A 107 -22.94 -5.88 -5.47
C ALA A 107 -22.18 -5.13 -6.58
N GLU A 108 -22.87 -4.26 -7.32
CA GLU A 108 -22.35 -3.44 -8.43
C GLU A 108 -21.59 -2.21 -7.93
N VAL A 109 -21.73 -1.85 -6.65
CA VAL A 109 -20.93 -0.84 -5.92
C VAL A 109 -19.51 -1.37 -5.54
N GLY A 110 -18.98 -2.30 -6.35
CA GLY A 110 -17.57 -2.70 -6.45
C GLY A 110 -16.84 -3.10 -5.15
N ASN A 111 -16.82 -4.40 -4.80
CA ASN A 111 -15.79 -4.93 -3.87
C ASN A 111 -15.14 -6.24 -4.33
N GLY A 112 -15.47 -6.74 -5.54
CA GLY A 112 -14.88 -7.95 -6.10
C GLY A 112 -15.12 -9.27 -5.32
N ASN A 113 -15.99 -9.32 -4.31
CA ASN A 113 -16.13 -10.50 -3.45
C ASN A 113 -17.05 -11.60 -4.04
N ILE A 114 -16.49 -12.79 -4.25
CA ILE A 114 -17.20 -14.00 -4.72
C ILE A 114 -18.35 -14.44 -3.80
N ASN A 115 -18.36 -14.01 -2.53
CA ASN A 115 -19.43 -14.36 -1.57
C ASN A 115 -20.67 -13.45 -1.66
N ASP A 116 -20.64 -12.43 -2.50
CA ASP A 116 -21.78 -11.52 -2.74
C ASP A 116 -22.76 -12.10 -3.79
N GLY A 117 -22.49 -13.31 -4.27
CA GLY A 117 -23.44 -14.20 -4.93
C GLY A 117 -24.45 -14.79 -3.94
N GLY A 118 -25.28 -13.94 -3.33
CA GLY A 118 -26.01 -14.27 -2.11
C GLY A 118 -27.50 -13.94 -2.08
N THR A 119 -28.25 -14.20 -3.16
CA THR A 119 -29.72 -14.40 -3.14
C THR A 119 -30.56 -13.39 -2.30
N LEU A 120 -30.35 -12.09 -2.50
CA LEU A 120 -31.45 -11.12 -2.44
C LEU A 120 -31.60 -10.62 -3.87
N ALA A 121 -32.50 -11.27 -4.60
CA ALA A 121 -32.81 -10.95 -5.99
C ALA A 121 -33.10 -9.46 -6.17
N ASN A 122 -32.18 -8.74 -6.83
CA ASN A 122 -32.41 -7.66 -7.80
C ASN A 122 -33.69 -6.81 -7.69
N GLN A 123 -33.96 -6.20 -6.53
CA GLN A 123 -35.03 -5.20 -6.42
C GLN A 123 -34.46 -3.84 -6.87
N ASP A 124 -34.63 -3.32 -8.08
CA ASP A 124 -35.74 -3.53 -9.01
C ASP A 124 -35.61 -2.81 -10.38
N SER A 125 -34.47 -2.87 -11.09
CA SER A 125 -34.24 -2.23 -12.43
C SER A 125 -33.61 -0.82 -12.42
N GLY A 126 -32.58 -0.61 -11.58
CA GLY A 126 -31.76 0.62 -11.60
C GLY A 126 -31.88 1.52 -10.37
N PHE A 127 -32.37 1.04 -9.21
CA PHE A 127 -32.51 1.84 -7.98
C PHE A 127 -31.92 1.16 -6.72
N ALA A 128 -30.59 1.08 -6.59
CA ALA A 128 -29.96 0.33 -5.50
C ALA A 128 -29.61 1.16 -4.24
N VAL A 129 -29.77 2.48 -4.27
CA VAL A 129 -29.47 3.39 -3.16
C VAL A 129 -30.73 3.75 -2.38
N ARG A 130 -30.66 3.73 -1.06
CA ARG A 130 -31.72 4.19 -0.15
C ARG A 130 -31.27 5.39 0.65
N LEU A 131 -32.12 6.40 0.70
CA LEU A 131 -31.93 7.60 1.50
C LEU A 131 -33.02 7.70 2.57
N GLN A 132 -32.63 7.88 3.83
CA GLN A 132 -33.58 7.99 4.94
C GLN A 132 -33.04 8.88 6.07
N ALA A 133 -33.94 9.61 6.75
CA ALA A 133 -33.57 10.40 7.92
C ALA A 133 -33.15 9.51 9.10
N GLU A 134 -32.10 9.94 9.80
CA GLU A 134 -31.52 9.23 10.92
C GLU A 134 -31.46 10.10 12.18
N GLY A 135 -31.94 9.54 13.30
CA GLY A 135 -31.80 10.13 14.62
C GLY A 135 -30.41 9.90 15.22
N ALA A 136 -30.02 10.72 16.20
CA ALA A 136 -28.71 10.65 16.87
C ALA A 136 -28.44 9.35 17.68
N ASP A 137 -29.40 8.43 17.74
CA ASP A 137 -29.32 7.10 18.35
C ASP A 137 -29.43 5.97 17.30
N ASP A 138 -29.05 6.27 16.06
CA ASP A 138 -29.16 5.42 14.86
C ASP A 138 -30.61 4.99 14.53
N THR A 139 -31.61 5.66 15.10
CA THR A 139 -33.01 5.34 14.82
C THR A 139 -33.44 5.90 13.48
N LEU A 140 -33.85 5.00 12.58
CA LEU A 140 -34.38 5.39 11.28
C LEU A 140 -35.82 5.90 11.40
N THR A 141 -36.09 7.05 10.80
CA THR A 141 -37.40 7.70 10.79
C THR A 141 -37.72 8.27 9.40
N GLY A 142 -38.95 8.71 9.19
CA GLY A 142 -39.36 9.29 7.91
C GLY A 142 -39.57 8.27 6.78
N ALA A 143 -39.82 8.80 5.58
CA ALA A 143 -39.98 8.01 4.37
C ALA A 143 -38.61 7.51 3.86
N VAL A 144 -38.65 6.52 2.95
CA VAL A 144 -37.45 5.99 2.30
C VAL A 144 -37.56 6.28 0.82
N SER A 145 -36.65 7.11 0.33
CA SER A 145 -36.51 7.36 -1.11
C SER A 145 -35.45 6.45 -1.70
N ARG A 146 -35.61 6.17 -2.99
CA ARG A 146 -34.73 5.32 -3.76
C ARG A 146 -34.12 6.10 -4.91
N PHE A 147 -32.85 5.83 -5.14
CA PHE A 147 -32.05 6.43 -6.19
C PHE A 147 -31.31 5.34 -6.95
N ASP A 148 -30.98 5.64 -8.18
CA ASP A 148 -30.02 4.93 -9.01
C ASP A 148 -28.64 4.89 -8.37
N ASP A 149 -27.84 3.90 -8.77
CA ASP A 149 -26.55 3.58 -8.16
C ASP A 149 -25.33 4.00 -8.98
N GLU A 150 -25.53 4.65 -10.12
CA GLU A 150 -24.44 5.06 -11.01
C GLU A 150 -24.45 6.56 -11.29
N GLY A 151 -23.25 7.15 -11.42
CA GLY A 151 -23.07 8.53 -11.89
C GLY A 151 -23.57 9.62 -10.94
N ILE A 152 -23.96 9.27 -9.70
CA ILE A 152 -24.66 10.17 -8.79
C ILE A 152 -23.78 10.64 -7.63
N THR A 153 -23.87 11.93 -7.31
CA THR A 153 -23.30 12.51 -6.09
C THR A 153 -24.41 13.04 -5.18
N PHE A 154 -24.47 12.53 -3.95
CA PHE A 154 -25.29 13.09 -2.90
C PHE A 154 -24.49 14.14 -2.14
N ALA A 155 -25.05 15.34 -2.00
CA ALA A 155 -24.45 16.46 -1.26
C ALA A 155 -25.32 16.82 -0.06
N ALA A 156 -24.75 16.73 1.13
CA ALA A 156 -25.43 17.11 2.35
C ALA A 156 -25.49 18.64 2.50
N ALA A 157 -26.66 19.15 2.89
CA ALA A 157 -26.80 20.55 3.29
C ALA A 157 -25.91 20.88 4.50
N PRO A 158 -25.45 22.13 4.65
CA PRO A 158 -24.59 22.52 5.78
C PRO A 158 -25.15 22.12 7.14
N GLY A 159 -24.33 21.42 7.93
CA GLY A 159 -24.71 20.93 9.27
C GLY A 159 -25.43 19.57 9.26
N THR A 160 -25.51 18.90 8.12
CA THR A 160 -25.97 17.51 7.96
C THR A 160 -24.81 16.66 7.45
N THR A 161 -24.76 15.39 7.86
CA THR A 161 -23.81 14.40 7.34
C THR A 161 -24.53 13.12 6.93
N PHE A 162 -23.84 12.28 6.16
CA PHE A 162 -24.26 10.96 5.77
C PHE A 162 -23.65 9.89 6.68
N ASP A 163 -24.50 8.95 7.13
CA ASP A 163 -24.10 7.62 7.60
C ASP A 163 -24.16 6.68 6.41
N VAL A 164 -23.00 6.17 5.99
CA VAL A 164 -22.90 5.29 4.83
C VAL A 164 -22.80 3.84 5.29
N ARG A 165 -23.77 3.04 4.85
CA ARG A 165 -23.84 1.60 5.16
C ARG A 165 -24.05 0.73 3.94
N ASP A 166 -23.40 -0.43 3.99
CA ASP A 166 -23.66 -1.52 3.06
C ASP A 166 -24.55 -2.55 3.77
N LEU A 167 -25.77 -2.75 3.25
CA LEU A 167 -26.75 -3.64 3.85
C LEU A 167 -26.43 -5.13 3.61
N VAL A 168 -25.66 -5.45 2.57
CA VAL A 168 -25.30 -6.83 2.21
C VAL A 168 -24.20 -7.35 3.12
N SER A 169 -23.18 -6.53 3.38
CA SER A 169 -22.10 -6.89 4.31
C SER A 169 -22.39 -6.54 5.77
N GLY A 170 -23.35 -5.64 6.03
CA GLY A 170 -23.65 -5.11 7.36
C GLY A 170 -22.54 -4.20 7.91
N VAL A 171 -21.59 -3.81 7.07
CA VAL A 171 -20.42 -3.00 7.46
C VAL A 171 -20.76 -1.53 7.36
N GLN A 172 -20.66 -0.83 8.50
CA GLN A 172 -20.75 0.63 8.58
C GLN A 172 -19.44 1.25 8.10
N ARG A 173 -19.50 2.16 7.13
CA ARG A 173 -18.33 2.83 6.56
C ARG A 173 -17.97 4.12 7.29
N GLY A 174 -18.94 4.71 8.00
CA GLY A 174 -18.71 5.81 8.91
C GLY A 174 -19.89 6.76 8.98
N ASP A 175 -19.86 7.57 10.05
CA ASP A 175 -20.79 8.66 10.31
C ASP A 175 -20.03 9.96 10.08
N GLY A 176 -20.41 10.75 9.07
CA GLY A 176 -19.81 12.09 8.92
C GLY A 176 -19.49 12.56 7.51
N PHE A 177 -19.79 11.78 6.47
CA PHE A 177 -19.51 12.21 5.09
C PHE A 177 -20.45 13.33 4.68
N GLU A 178 -19.95 14.33 3.98
CA GLU A 178 -20.79 15.42 3.48
C GLU A 178 -21.09 15.25 1.98
N PHE A 179 -20.30 14.42 1.32
CA PHE A 179 -20.50 14.00 -0.05
C PHE A 179 -20.40 12.48 -0.15
N VAL A 180 -21.28 11.90 -0.95
CA VAL A 180 -21.25 10.48 -1.32
C VAL A 180 -21.35 10.41 -2.83
N THR A 181 -20.27 10.01 -3.49
CA THR A 181 -20.19 9.89 -4.95
C THR A 181 -20.13 8.41 -5.33
N LEU A 182 -21.02 8.01 -6.24
CA LEU A 182 -21.04 6.70 -6.87
C LEU A 182 -20.73 6.90 -8.35
N ALA A 183 -19.66 6.27 -8.82
CA ALA A 183 -19.25 6.36 -10.22
C ALA A 183 -20.11 5.48 -11.12
N THR A 184 -19.74 5.41 -12.40
CA THR A 184 -20.42 4.57 -13.39
C THR A 184 -19.82 3.16 -13.40
N SER A 185 -20.27 2.32 -14.33
CA SER A 185 -19.65 1.01 -14.56
C SER A 185 -18.40 1.07 -15.46
N GLY A 186 -17.93 2.26 -15.81
CA GLY A 186 -16.81 2.48 -16.72
C GLY A 186 -15.62 3.10 -16.00
N ASN A 187 -14.53 3.35 -16.73
CA ASN A 187 -13.37 4.00 -16.15
C ASN A 187 -13.67 5.47 -15.85
N ASP A 188 -13.63 5.82 -14.57
CA ASP A 188 -13.98 7.14 -14.08
C ASP A 188 -12.76 7.90 -13.54
N THR A 189 -12.88 9.23 -13.50
CA THR A 189 -11.91 10.12 -12.85
C THR A 189 -12.65 11.03 -11.90
N LEU A 190 -12.47 10.75 -10.61
CA LEU A 190 -13.21 11.37 -9.51
C LEU A 190 -12.25 12.14 -8.63
N ALA A 191 -12.64 13.35 -8.24
CA ALA A 191 -11.86 14.16 -7.33
C ALA A 191 -12.78 14.87 -6.33
N ALA A 192 -12.36 14.95 -5.07
CA ALA A 192 -12.96 15.82 -4.09
C ALA A 192 -12.98 17.26 -4.64
N THR A 193 -14.17 17.83 -4.79
CA THR A 193 -14.33 19.19 -5.33
C THR A 193 -14.20 20.27 -4.25
N GLN A 194 -14.28 19.87 -2.98
CA GLN A 194 -14.11 20.71 -1.80
C GLN A 194 -13.16 20.05 -0.81
N ASP A 195 -11.86 20.28 -0.98
CA ASP A 195 -10.78 19.58 -0.28
C ASP A 195 -10.97 19.46 1.23
N ALA A 196 -11.54 20.46 1.90
CA ALA A 196 -11.67 20.46 3.37
C ALA A 196 -12.91 19.72 3.91
N ARG A 197 -13.68 19.04 3.05
CA ARG A 197 -14.93 18.37 3.42
C ARG A 197 -14.79 16.86 3.19
N PRO A 198 -15.37 16.00 4.05
CA PRO A 198 -15.19 14.55 3.95
C PRO A 198 -16.08 13.95 2.86
N TYR A 199 -15.47 13.12 2.01
CA TYR A 199 -16.10 12.38 0.92
C TYR A 199 -16.13 10.88 1.20
N TYR A 200 -17.23 10.24 0.83
CA TYR A 200 -17.23 8.83 0.44
C TYR A 200 -17.26 8.77 -1.08
N ILE A 201 -16.30 8.10 -1.70
CA ILE A 201 -16.25 7.91 -3.16
C ILE A 201 -16.16 6.43 -3.46
N ASN A 202 -17.00 5.94 -4.36
CA ASN A 202 -16.94 4.58 -4.87
C ASN A 202 -16.82 4.59 -6.40
N GLY A 203 -15.74 4.00 -6.93
CA GLY A 203 -15.44 3.90 -8.35
C GLY A 203 -16.27 2.86 -9.10
N GLY A 204 -16.86 1.88 -8.41
CA GLY A 204 -17.74 0.89 -9.03
C GLY A 204 -16.98 -0.15 -9.85
N MET A 205 -17.21 -0.18 -11.16
CA MET A 205 -16.47 -1.06 -12.08
C MET A 205 -15.64 -0.19 -13.01
N GLY A 206 -14.43 -0.61 -13.35
CA GLY A 206 -13.58 0.18 -14.22
C GLY A 206 -12.16 0.18 -13.72
N ALA A 207 -11.26 0.80 -14.47
CA ALA A 207 -9.96 1.19 -13.92
C ALA A 207 -10.03 2.68 -13.62
N ASP A 208 -10.29 2.99 -12.35
CA ASP A 208 -10.72 4.30 -11.90
C ASP A 208 -9.56 5.09 -11.30
N VAL A 209 -9.68 6.42 -11.38
CA VAL A 209 -8.74 7.34 -10.73
C VAL A 209 -9.52 8.17 -9.73
N ILE A 210 -9.26 7.94 -8.44
CA ILE A 210 -9.96 8.60 -7.34
C ILE A 210 -8.98 9.43 -6.53
N THR A 211 -9.30 10.71 -6.35
CA THR A 211 -8.49 11.65 -5.54
C THR A 211 -9.36 12.26 -4.44
N GLY A 212 -9.02 11.98 -3.19
CA GLY A 212 -9.55 12.65 -2.01
C GLY A 212 -9.02 14.08 -1.85
N GLY A 213 -9.31 14.67 -0.70
CA GLY A 213 -8.98 16.04 -0.34
C GLY A 213 -7.99 16.14 0.81
N SER A 214 -8.36 16.95 1.78
CA SER A 214 -7.62 17.28 3.00
C SER A 214 -8.38 16.90 4.28
N ALA A 215 -9.60 16.39 4.12
CA ALA A 215 -10.44 15.85 5.18
C ALA A 215 -10.21 14.34 5.29
N ASN A 216 -10.90 13.69 6.23
CA ASN A 216 -10.84 12.23 6.32
C ASN A 216 -11.84 11.64 5.33
N ASP A 217 -11.34 11.11 4.23
CA ASP A 217 -12.12 10.55 3.14
C ASP A 217 -12.19 9.02 3.20
N PHE A 218 -13.20 8.45 2.55
CA PHE A 218 -13.36 7.02 2.38
C PHE A 218 -13.45 6.70 0.89
N LEU A 219 -12.40 6.07 0.35
CA LEU A 219 -12.23 5.82 -1.07
C LEU A 219 -12.35 4.32 -1.35
N VAL A 220 -13.25 3.95 -2.25
CA VAL A 220 -13.46 2.57 -2.72
C VAL A 220 -13.17 2.53 -4.21
N GLY A 221 -12.19 1.72 -4.63
CA GLY A 221 -11.81 1.56 -6.04
C GLY A 221 -12.91 0.81 -6.76
N GLY A 222 -13.07 -0.47 -6.41
CA GLY A 222 -14.16 -1.27 -6.92
C GLY A 222 -13.68 -2.54 -7.57
N ALA A 223 -14.05 -2.74 -8.84
CA ALA A 223 -13.52 -3.83 -9.65
C ALA A 223 -12.74 -3.27 -10.84
N GLY A 224 -11.47 -3.62 -10.94
CA GLY A 224 -10.53 -3.24 -11.98
C GLY A 224 -9.22 -2.81 -11.35
N ASN A 225 -8.35 -2.11 -12.09
CA ASN A 225 -7.06 -1.72 -11.55
C ASN A 225 -7.10 -0.21 -11.26
N ASP A 226 -7.33 0.13 -10.01
CA ASP A 226 -7.70 1.47 -9.61
C ASP A 226 -6.49 2.24 -9.05
N ALA A 227 -6.54 3.56 -9.14
CA ALA A 227 -5.55 4.46 -8.56
C ALA A 227 -6.25 5.41 -7.57
N LEU A 228 -6.02 5.18 -6.28
CA LEU A 228 -6.66 5.91 -5.19
C LEU A 228 -5.62 6.75 -4.45
N SER A 229 -5.87 8.04 -4.30
CA SER A 229 -5.03 8.96 -3.54
C SER A 229 -5.88 9.69 -2.50
N GLY A 230 -5.55 9.56 -1.21
CA GLY A 230 -6.29 10.18 -0.11
C GLY A 230 -6.00 11.66 0.01
N GLY A 231 -4.71 12.00 0.04
CA GLY A 231 -4.26 13.38 0.08
C GLY A 231 -3.77 13.75 1.47
N ALA A 232 -4.49 14.61 2.17
CA ALA A 232 -4.21 14.88 3.58
C ALA A 232 -5.42 14.50 4.42
N GLY A 233 -5.20 14.16 5.70
CA GLY A 233 -6.28 13.65 6.54
C GLY A 233 -6.02 12.19 6.88
N ASN A 234 -6.90 11.61 7.69
CA ASN A 234 -6.82 10.20 8.02
C ASN A 234 -7.80 9.46 7.11
N ASP A 235 -7.32 9.00 5.97
CA ASP A 235 -8.13 8.45 4.90
C ASP A 235 -8.30 6.94 5.05
N THR A 236 -9.37 6.40 4.49
CA THR A 236 -9.65 4.97 4.48
C THR A 236 -9.88 4.47 3.05
N PHE A 237 -9.26 3.35 2.71
CA PHE A 237 -9.23 2.79 1.38
C PHE A 237 -9.76 1.37 1.36
N ILE A 238 -10.52 1.05 0.32
CA ILE A 238 -10.77 -0.31 -0.16
C ILE A 238 -10.34 -0.31 -1.63
N GLY A 239 -9.29 -1.05 -2.00
CA GLY A 239 -8.94 -1.23 -3.41
C GLY A 239 -10.04 -1.97 -4.14
N GLY A 240 -10.36 -3.16 -3.63
CA GLY A 240 -11.37 -4.03 -4.23
C GLY A 240 -10.70 -5.02 -5.18
N GLY A 241 -11.43 -5.51 -6.17
CA GLY A 241 -10.94 -6.56 -7.05
C GLY A 241 -10.04 -6.03 -8.16
N GLY A 242 -8.79 -6.45 -8.21
CA GLY A 242 -7.82 -6.13 -9.26
C GLY A 242 -6.46 -5.81 -8.66
N ASN A 243 -5.61 -5.10 -9.40
CA ASN A 243 -4.29 -4.71 -8.91
C ASN A 243 -4.26 -3.19 -8.73
N ASP A 244 -4.48 -2.75 -7.50
CA ASP A 244 -4.72 -1.34 -7.21
C ASP A 244 -3.46 -0.61 -6.76
N LEU A 245 -3.44 0.71 -6.96
CA LEU A 245 -2.45 1.63 -6.45
C LEU A 245 -3.10 2.52 -5.39
N LEU A 246 -2.69 2.35 -4.13
CA LEU A 246 -3.19 3.12 -3.00
C LEU A 246 -2.09 4.05 -2.46
N ASP A 247 -2.45 5.32 -2.31
CA ASP A 247 -1.59 6.37 -1.78
C ASP A 247 -2.32 7.14 -0.67
N GLY A 248 -2.01 6.83 0.59
CA GLY A 248 -2.64 7.52 1.72
C GLY A 248 -2.33 9.02 1.73
N GLY A 249 -1.06 9.36 1.52
CA GLY A 249 -0.61 10.74 1.54
C GLY A 249 -0.13 11.13 2.94
N SER A 250 -0.75 12.14 3.55
CA SER A 250 -0.35 12.62 4.88
C SER A 250 -1.47 12.47 5.90
N GLY A 251 -1.17 11.72 6.96
CA GLY A 251 -2.08 11.53 8.09
C GLY A 251 -1.84 10.16 8.68
N ILE A 252 -2.89 9.55 9.22
CA ILE A 252 -2.91 8.14 9.58
C ILE A 252 -3.92 7.47 8.68
N ASP A 253 -3.42 6.78 7.66
CA ASP A 253 -4.23 6.24 6.59
C ASP A 253 -4.42 4.73 6.74
N ARG A 254 -5.56 4.24 6.27
CA ARG A 254 -5.96 2.85 6.48
C ARG A 254 -6.38 2.16 5.20
N ALA A 255 -5.74 1.04 4.89
CA ALA A 255 -6.19 0.12 3.84
C ALA A 255 -6.97 -1.05 4.44
N ILE A 256 -8.13 -1.37 3.86
CA ILE A 256 -9.01 -2.45 4.30
C ILE A 256 -9.01 -3.57 3.25
N PHE A 257 -8.87 -4.81 3.71
CA PHE A 257 -8.88 -6.04 2.91
C PHE A 257 -9.96 -6.99 3.43
N ALA A 258 -10.71 -7.66 2.54
CA ALA A 258 -11.78 -8.58 2.98
C ALA A 258 -11.26 -9.96 3.42
N TYR A 259 -9.97 -10.23 3.28
CA TYR A 259 -9.33 -11.50 3.61
C TYR A 259 -8.44 -11.40 4.86
N THR A 260 -8.03 -12.54 5.40
CA THR A 260 -7.21 -12.60 6.62
C THR A 260 -5.73 -12.31 6.32
N LEU A 261 -4.97 -11.80 7.28
CA LEU A 261 -3.53 -11.55 7.09
C LEU A 261 -2.77 -12.85 6.71
N GLY A 262 -3.15 -13.99 7.29
CA GLY A 262 -2.51 -15.28 7.01
C GLY A 262 -2.74 -15.83 5.60
N SER A 263 -3.74 -15.29 4.87
CA SER A 263 -3.96 -15.59 3.44
C SER A 263 -3.26 -14.59 2.51
N ALA A 264 -2.68 -13.53 3.05
CA ALA A 264 -1.96 -12.52 2.28
C ALA A 264 -0.51 -12.94 2.02
N THR A 265 -0.02 -12.63 0.83
CA THR A 265 1.42 -12.63 0.54
C THR A 265 1.90 -11.20 0.50
N LEU A 266 2.94 -10.89 1.28
CA LEU A 266 3.50 -9.55 1.33
C LEU A 266 4.83 -9.48 0.59
N GLY A 267 5.03 -8.36 -0.08
CA GLY A 267 6.26 -8.00 -0.75
C GLY A 267 6.53 -6.51 -0.61
N ARG A 268 7.68 -6.09 -1.14
CA ARG A 268 8.02 -4.69 -1.30
C ARG A 268 8.55 -4.46 -2.70
N SER A 269 8.15 -3.37 -3.34
CA SER A 269 8.70 -2.96 -4.63
C SER A 269 10.07 -2.30 -4.45
N ALA A 270 10.86 -2.22 -5.53
CA ALA A 270 12.15 -1.55 -5.54
C ALA A 270 12.05 -0.06 -5.16
N ASP A 271 10.88 0.55 -5.42
CA ASP A 271 10.57 1.95 -5.12
C ASP A 271 10.00 2.14 -3.72
N GLY A 272 10.03 1.09 -2.88
CA GLY A 272 9.70 1.17 -1.46
C GLY A 272 8.23 0.95 -1.09
N TYR A 273 7.36 0.69 -2.08
CA TYR A 273 5.94 0.42 -1.87
C TYR A 273 5.77 -0.95 -1.21
N VAL A 274 4.74 -1.07 -0.38
CA VAL A 274 4.27 -2.36 0.13
C VAL A 274 3.40 -2.99 -0.94
N THR A 275 3.61 -4.27 -1.26
CA THR A 275 2.71 -5.03 -2.13
C THR A 275 2.00 -6.09 -1.33
N ILE A 276 0.67 -6.13 -1.38
CA ILE A 276 -0.14 -7.12 -0.68
C ILE A 276 -0.93 -7.89 -1.74
N THR A 277 -0.69 -9.20 -1.81
CA THR A 277 -1.41 -10.09 -2.72
C THR A 277 -2.37 -10.98 -1.93
N GLY A 278 -3.64 -10.98 -2.31
CA GLY A 278 -4.69 -11.78 -1.69
C GLY A 278 -5.73 -12.30 -2.68
N ALA A 279 -6.96 -12.50 -2.19
CA ALA A 279 -8.07 -12.98 -3.01
C ALA A 279 -8.61 -11.93 -3.99
N GLU A 280 -8.39 -10.66 -3.67
CA GLU A 280 -8.87 -9.50 -4.43
C GLU A 280 -7.89 -9.10 -5.54
N GLY A 281 -6.60 -9.42 -5.39
CA GLY A 281 -5.57 -9.25 -6.40
C GLY A 281 -4.24 -8.85 -5.76
N THR A 282 -3.44 -8.03 -6.44
CA THR A 282 -2.15 -7.53 -5.93
C THR A 282 -2.13 -6.02 -5.86
N ASP A 283 -2.25 -5.51 -4.64
CA ASP A 283 -2.33 -4.08 -4.37
C ASP A 283 -0.94 -3.53 -4.02
N THR A 284 -0.65 -2.34 -4.52
CA THR A 284 0.59 -1.61 -4.29
C THR A 284 0.29 -0.36 -3.49
N LEU A 285 0.83 -0.28 -2.27
CA LEU A 285 0.46 0.72 -1.28
C LEU A 285 1.65 1.56 -0.86
N ARG A 286 1.41 2.86 -0.64
CA ARG A 286 2.34 3.77 0.03
C ARG A 286 1.60 4.71 0.98
N GLY A 287 2.31 5.18 2.02
CA GLY A 287 1.74 6.09 3.02
C GLY A 287 0.51 5.51 3.70
N ILE A 288 0.53 4.22 4.03
CA ILE A 288 -0.55 3.55 4.77
C ILE A 288 0.02 3.10 6.10
N GLU A 289 -0.61 3.53 7.19
CA GLU A 289 -0.19 3.24 8.55
C GLU A 289 -1.01 2.15 9.22
N GLN A 290 -2.23 1.89 8.73
CA GLN A 290 -3.12 0.88 9.27
C GLN A 290 -3.55 -0.11 8.18
N PHE A 291 -3.25 -1.39 8.37
CA PHE A 291 -3.65 -2.46 7.47
C PHE A 291 -4.72 -3.31 8.17
N GLN A 292 -5.98 -3.10 7.78
CA GLN A 292 -7.13 -3.79 8.35
C GLN A 292 -7.49 -5.00 7.48
N PHE A 293 -7.20 -6.19 7.99
CA PHE A 293 -7.64 -7.47 7.46
C PHE A 293 -8.94 -7.90 8.14
N SER A 294 -9.61 -8.91 7.60
CA SER A 294 -10.88 -9.39 8.18
C SER A 294 -10.74 -10.02 9.57
N ASP A 295 -9.53 -10.41 9.99
CA ASP A 295 -9.25 -10.98 11.32
C ASP A 295 -8.55 -10.04 12.30
N ARG A 296 -7.97 -8.91 11.83
CA ARG A 296 -7.17 -7.99 12.66
C ARG A 296 -6.89 -6.66 11.95
N THR A 297 -6.47 -5.67 12.73
CA THR A 297 -5.79 -4.48 12.22
C THR A 297 -4.32 -4.53 12.63
N VAL A 298 -3.43 -4.19 11.71
CA VAL A 298 -1.99 -4.04 11.95
C VAL A 298 -1.63 -2.56 11.80
N ASP A 299 -1.19 -1.94 12.89
CA ASP A 299 -0.75 -0.55 12.91
C ASP A 299 0.79 -0.51 12.78
N VAL A 300 1.31 0.09 11.70
CA VAL A 300 2.78 0.17 11.47
C VAL A 300 3.39 1.51 11.89
N ALA A 301 2.55 2.48 12.29
CA ALA A 301 2.97 3.77 12.85
C ALA A 301 2.83 3.80 14.39
N ASP A 302 3.32 2.75 15.05
CA ASP A 302 3.23 2.54 16.49
C ASP A 302 4.38 3.18 17.31
N GLY A 303 5.40 3.71 16.63
CA GLY A 303 6.60 4.29 17.25
C GLY A 303 7.76 3.31 17.44
N SER A 304 7.65 2.09 16.92
CA SER A 304 8.69 1.04 16.94
C SER A 304 9.07 0.58 15.53
N PRO A 305 9.53 1.48 14.66
CA PRO A 305 9.74 1.24 13.21
C PRO A 305 10.75 0.12 12.86
N LEU A 306 11.54 -0.35 13.84
CA LEU A 306 12.48 -1.45 13.64
C LEU A 306 11.83 -2.83 13.79
N VAL A 307 10.66 -2.91 14.41
CA VAL A 307 9.78 -4.07 14.30
C VAL A 307 8.76 -3.69 13.23
N ASP A 308 8.90 -4.31 12.06
CA ASP A 308 7.92 -4.14 10.99
C ASP A 308 6.78 -5.11 11.30
N ASP A 309 5.75 -4.62 11.99
CA ASP A 309 4.62 -5.40 12.49
C ASP A 309 3.95 -6.23 11.39
N LEU A 310 3.82 -5.63 10.21
CA LEU A 310 3.21 -6.26 9.06
C LEU A 310 4.08 -7.42 8.54
N TYR A 311 5.39 -7.20 8.41
CA TYR A 311 6.35 -8.26 8.10
C TYR A 311 6.35 -9.37 9.17
N TYR A 312 6.39 -8.98 10.44
CA TYR A 312 6.58 -9.88 11.57
C TYR A 312 5.39 -10.81 11.75
N LEU A 313 4.17 -10.29 11.73
CA LEU A 313 2.95 -11.10 11.85
C LEU A 313 2.72 -12.01 10.64
N ASN A 314 3.10 -11.57 9.43
CA ASN A 314 3.02 -12.43 8.25
C ASN A 314 4.02 -13.58 8.29
N ARG A 315 5.27 -13.30 8.68
CA ARG A 315 6.33 -14.31 8.79
C ARG A 315 6.07 -15.29 9.93
N TYR A 316 5.51 -14.81 11.03
CA TYR A 316 5.30 -15.58 12.25
C TYR A 316 3.81 -15.80 12.54
N GLY A 317 3.20 -16.65 11.72
CA GLY A 317 1.77 -16.96 11.80
C GLY A 317 1.30 -17.50 13.16
N ASP A 318 2.19 -18.03 13.99
CA ASP A 318 1.89 -18.42 15.37
C ASP A 318 1.62 -17.22 16.29
N VAL A 319 2.38 -16.12 16.12
CA VAL A 319 2.18 -14.84 16.83
C VAL A 319 0.86 -14.22 16.37
N ALA A 320 0.65 -14.24 15.05
CA ALA A 320 -0.59 -13.75 14.48
C ALA A 320 -1.80 -14.54 15.04
N ALA A 321 -1.75 -15.87 15.02
CA ALA A 321 -2.83 -16.72 15.54
C ALA A 321 -3.10 -16.53 17.05
N ALA A 322 -2.08 -16.14 17.82
CA ALA A 322 -2.23 -15.82 19.24
C ALA A 322 -2.85 -14.43 19.50
N GLY A 323 -3.05 -13.61 18.46
CA GLY A 323 -3.56 -12.24 18.59
C GLY A 323 -2.61 -11.33 19.36
N GLN A 324 -1.31 -11.63 19.32
CA GLN A 324 -0.30 -10.85 20.01
C GLN A 324 0.19 -9.72 19.10
N ASP A 325 0.37 -8.56 19.71
CA ASP A 325 1.08 -7.42 19.16
C ASP A 325 2.54 -7.81 18.84
N ALA A 326 3.05 -7.45 17.66
CA ALA A 326 4.34 -7.93 17.18
C ALA A 326 5.49 -7.33 17.97
N ASP A 327 5.42 -6.05 18.24
CA ASP A 327 6.28 -5.27 19.12
C ASP A 327 6.44 -5.93 20.50
N ALA A 328 5.32 -6.14 21.19
CA ALA A 328 5.28 -6.76 22.51
C ALA A 328 5.78 -8.20 22.46
N HIS A 329 5.42 -8.95 21.43
CA HIS A 329 5.91 -10.31 21.25
C HIS A 329 7.43 -10.34 21.00
N TYR A 330 7.96 -9.48 20.14
CA TYR A 330 9.38 -9.43 19.83
C TYR A 330 10.19 -9.11 21.08
N ALA A 331 9.79 -8.08 21.82
CA ALA A 331 10.45 -7.67 23.05
C ALA A 331 10.43 -8.76 24.13
N ALA A 332 9.31 -9.49 24.26
CA ALA A 332 9.16 -10.54 25.28
C ALA A 332 9.81 -11.88 24.90
N TYR A 333 9.73 -12.27 23.61
CA TYR A 333 10.08 -13.62 23.15
C TYR A 333 10.89 -13.62 21.86
N GLY A 334 10.46 -12.84 20.85
CA GLY A 334 11.01 -12.93 19.49
C GLY A 334 12.51 -12.71 19.42
N ALA A 335 13.03 -11.73 20.17
CA ALA A 335 14.47 -11.49 20.25
C ALA A 335 15.22 -12.73 20.80
N ALA A 336 14.72 -13.34 21.88
CA ALA A 336 15.36 -14.52 22.48
C ALA A 336 15.31 -15.75 21.56
N GLU A 337 14.19 -15.90 20.84
CA GLU A 337 13.95 -16.98 19.87
C GLU A 337 14.72 -16.81 18.55
N GLY A 338 15.34 -15.64 18.33
CA GLY A 338 16.11 -15.37 17.11
C GLY A 338 15.24 -15.03 15.90
N ARG A 339 13.99 -14.60 16.14
CA ARG A 339 13.06 -14.13 15.10
C ARG A 339 13.53 -12.80 14.53
N ASP A 340 13.34 -12.56 13.25
CA ASP A 340 13.76 -11.34 12.55
C ASP A 340 12.63 -10.29 12.65
N PRO A 341 12.90 -9.09 13.18
CA PRO A 341 11.88 -8.06 13.41
C PRO A 341 11.45 -7.35 12.11
N ASN A 342 12.29 -7.39 11.07
CA ASN A 342 12.00 -6.82 9.76
C ASN A 342 12.84 -7.56 8.68
N ALA A 343 12.61 -7.23 7.41
CA ALA A 343 13.27 -7.89 6.27
C ALA A 343 14.80 -7.66 6.17
N PHE A 344 15.34 -6.67 6.89
CA PHE A 344 16.73 -6.23 6.79
C PHE A 344 17.55 -6.51 8.06
N PHE A 345 16.93 -7.06 9.11
CA PHE A 345 17.59 -7.35 10.38
C PHE A 345 17.60 -8.85 10.67
N SER A 346 18.80 -9.44 10.77
CA SER A 346 18.98 -10.85 11.12
C SER A 346 19.24 -10.97 12.62
N THR A 347 18.25 -11.36 13.43
CA THR A 347 18.43 -11.39 14.90
C THR A 347 19.49 -12.39 15.33
N SER A 348 19.48 -13.57 14.72
CA SER A 348 20.44 -14.63 15.02
C SER A 348 21.83 -14.30 14.48
N GLY A 349 21.91 -13.78 13.25
CA GLY A 349 23.16 -13.37 12.62
C GLY A 349 23.83 -12.22 13.37
N TYR A 350 23.08 -11.15 13.63
CA TYR A 350 23.56 -9.97 14.34
C TYR A 350 24.10 -10.34 15.70
N ARG A 351 23.33 -11.08 16.51
CA ARG A 351 23.75 -11.55 17.83
C ARG A 351 25.07 -12.31 17.80
N THR A 352 25.26 -13.14 16.78
CA THR A 352 26.38 -14.06 16.68
C THR A 352 27.63 -13.41 16.10
N ALA A 353 27.46 -12.42 15.21
CA ALA A 353 28.56 -11.59 14.73
C ALA A 353 29.03 -10.60 15.81
N ASN A 354 28.12 -10.20 16.71
CA ASN A 354 28.32 -9.14 17.68
C ASN A 354 28.25 -9.65 19.14
N GLN A 355 28.87 -10.80 19.40
CA GLN A 355 28.82 -11.46 20.72
C GLN A 355 29.34 -10.57 21.86
N ASP A 356 30.32 -9.71 21.58
CA ASP A 356 30.88 -8.74 22.53
C ASP A 356 29.82 -7.77 23.05
N ALA A 357 28.87 -7.38 22.20
CA ALA A 357 27.84 -6.41 22.55
C ALA A 357 26.61 -7.04 23.20
N VAL A 358 26.25 -8.27 22.83
CA VAL A 358 25.10 -8.97 23.42
C VAL A 358 25.39 -9.50 24.84
N GLN A 359 26.66 -9.75 25.18
CA GLN A 359 27.06 -10.08 26.56
C GLN A 359 26.77 -8.96 27.57
N ALA A 360 26.47 -7.74 27.12
CA ALA A 360 26.04 -6.62 27.96
C ALA A 360 24.57 -6.73 28.45
N GLY A 361 23.86 -7.81 28.13
CA GLY A 361 22.50 -8.09 28.63
C GLY A 361 21.38 -7.35 27.89
N THR A 362 21.69 -6.77 26.73
CA THR A 362 20.72 -6.11 25.84
C THR A 362 20.42 -7.04 24.66
N ASP A 363 19.16 -7.08 24.21
CA ASP A 363 18.79 -7.87 23.02
C ASP A 363 19.44 -7.30 21.74
N ALA A 364 19.45 -8.09 20.67
CA ALA A 364 20.17 -7.76 19.43
C ALA A 364 19.65 -6.47 18.78
N LEU A 365 18.32 -6.30 18.71
CA LEU A 365 17.70 -5.15 18.07
C LEU A 365 17.95 -3.87 18.87
N SER A 366 17.75 -3.93 20.19
CA SER A 366 18.05 -2.79 21.08
C SER A 366 19.54 -2.42 21.03
N GLN A 367 20.44 -3.41 20.99
CA GLN A 367 21.87 -3.15 20.89
C GLN A 367 22.22 -2.44 19.58
N TYR A 368 21.66 -2.89 18.45
CA TYR A 368 21.82 -2.22 17.17
C TYR A 368 21.28 -0.79 17.21
N ARG A 369 20.02 -0.62 17.64
CA ARG A 369 19.31 0.65 17.71
C ARG A 369 20.08 1.70 18.52
N ASP A 370 20.62 1.31 19.67
CA ASP A 370 21.14 2.27 20.64
C ASP A 370 22.63 2.60 20.39
N ALA A 371 23.40 1.61 19.90
CA ALA A 371 24.85 1.73 19.75
C ALA A 371 25.44 1.07 18.49
N GLY A 372 24.88 -0.03 18.01
CA GLY A 372 25.50 -0.85 16.98
C GLY A 372 25.67 -0.14 15.64
N PHE A 373 24.65 0.61 15.19
CA PHE A 373 24.74 1.37 13.94
C PHE A 373 25.87 2.43 13.97
N LYS A 374 26.13 3.03 15.14
CA LYS A 374 27.21 4.02 15.32
C LYS A 374 28.60 3.38 15.30
N GLN A 375 28.66 2.06 15.46
CA GLN A 375 29.89 1.28 15.47
C GLN A 375 30.14 0.60 14.12
N GLY A 376 29.27 0.84 13.13
CA GLY A 376 29.39 0.21 11.81
C GLY A 376 29.03 -1.27 11.82
N ARG A 377 28.08 -1.70 12.67
CA ARG A 377 27.64 -3.11 12.74
C ARG A 377 26.42 -3.31 11.87
N ASP A 378 26.53 -4.09 10.82
CA ASP A 378 25.42 -4.27 9.87
C ASP A 378 24.26 -5.05 10.49
N PRO A 379 23.00 -4.58 10.31
CA PRO A 379 21.82 -5.23 10.89
C PRO A 379 21.51 -6.59 10.26
N GLY A 380 21.87 -6.80 8.99
CA GLY A 380 21.53 -7.99 8.21
C GLY A 380 22.28 -8.01 6.88
N ALA A 381 22.25 -9.15 6.19
CA ALA A 381 23.04 -9.36 4.98
C ALA A 381 22.64 -8.46 3.80
N SER A 382 21.42 -7.95 3.80
CA SER A 382 20.87 -7.09 2.75
C SER A 382 21.06 -5.59 2.99
N PHE A 383 21.74 -5.20 4.07
CA PHE A 383 21.85 -3.80 4.46
C PHE A 383 23.23 -3.47 5.05
N ASP A 384 24.04 -2.76 4.26
CA ASP A 384 25.32 -2.18 4.67
C ASP A 384 25.12 -0.75 5.21
N ASN A 385 25.44 -0.52 6.49
CA ASN A 385 25.24 0.79 7.12
C ASN A 385 26.16 1.85 6.49
N GLU A 386 27.43 1.51 6.29
CA GLU A 386 28.48 2.40 5.80
C GLU A 386 28.14 2.92 4.39
N TYR A 387 27.67 2.03 3.51
CA TYR A 387 27.21 2.34 2.17
C TYR A 387 26.01 3.28 2.23
N TYR A 388 25.02 2.96 3.06
CA TYR A 388 23.83 3.78 3.17
C TYR A 388 24.19 5.19 3.66
N LEU A 389 25.03 5.32 4.69
CA LEU A 389 25.48 6.61 5.21
C LEU A 389 26.37 7.36 4.20
N ALA A 390 27.22 6.67 3.45
CA ALA A 390 28.07 7.28 2.42
C ALA A 390 27.23 7.85 1.26
N ARG A 391 26.14 7.15 0.87
CA ARG A 391 25.24 7.61 -0.19
C ARG A 391 24.26 8.67 0.28
N ASN A 392 24.06 8.80 1.59
CA ASN A 392 23.09 9.69 2.22
C ASN A 392 23.75 10.60 3.28
N PRO A 393 24.51 11.64 2.85
CA PRO A 393 25.24 12.52 3.77
C PRO A 393 24.34 13.30 4.74
N ASP A 394 23.07 13.50 4.40
CA ASP A 394 22.06 14.14 5.25
C ASP A 394 21.75 13.27 6.48
N VAL A 395 21.58 11.96 6.30
CA VAL A 395 21.36 10.97 7.37
C VAL A 395 22.59 10.89 8.27
N ALA A 396 23.77 10.82 7.64
CA ALA A 396 25.05 10.78 8.34
C ALA A 396 25.29 12.05 9.18
N ALA A 397 25.03 13.23 8.62
CA ALA A 397 25.20 14.50 9.31
C ALA A 397 24.23 14.66 10.49
N ALA A 398 23.01 14.14 10.37
CA ALA A 398 22.02 14.13 11.44
C ALA A 398 22.28 13.04 12.50
N GLY A 399 23.20 12.09 12.24
CA GLY A 399 23.53 11.01 13.16
C GLY A 399 22.36 10.03 13.37
N LEU A 400 21.49 9.91 12.38
CA LEU A 400 20.30 9.05 12.43
C LEU A 400 20.69 7.58 12.24
N ASN A 401 19.87 6.68 12.79
CA ASN A 401 20.00 5.25 12.55
C ASN A 401 19.65 4.97 11.07
N PRO A 402 20.58 4.42 10.26
CA PRO A 402 20.40 4.26 8.82
C PRO A 402 19.30 3.25 8.47
N LEU A 403 19.18 2.13 9.19
CA LEU A 403 18.11 1.16 8.95
C LEU A 403 16.75 1.75 9.30
N GLN A 404 16.62 2.37 10.48
CA GLN A 404 15.37 3.02 10.88
C GLN A 404 14.95 4.07 9.85
N HIS A 405 15.88 4.96 9.47
CA HIS A 405 15.62 5.97 8.45
C HIS A 405 15.23 5.36 7.12
N TYR A 406 15.84 4.25 6.70
CA TYR A 406 15.47 3.57 5.46
C TYR A 406 14.06 3.01 5.51
N ILE A 407 13.68 2.36 6.61
CA ILE A 407 12.34 1.81 6.81
C ILE A 407 11.28 2.93 6.81
N GLU A 408 11.52 4.02 7.54
CA GLU A 408 10.56 5.12 7.68
C GLU A 408 10.47 6.02 6.43
N TYR A 409 11.61 6.33 5.80
CA TYR A 409 11.69 7.39 4.78
C TYR A 409 12.44 6.98 3.53
N GLY A 410 13.56 6.27 3.69
CA GLY A 410 14.51 6.07 2.59
C GLY A 410 13.93 5.29 1.42
N GLN A 411 13.01 4.36 1.72
CA GLN A 411 12.31 3.58 0.71
C GLN A 411 11.42 4.45 -0.18
N ALA A 412 10.54 5.26 0.40
CA ALA A 412 9.69 6.20 -0.35
C ALA A 412 10.49 7.27 -1.12
N GLN A 413 11.74 7.54 -0.69
CA GLN A 413 12.65 8.47 -1.35
C GLN A 413 13.54 7.81 -2.42
N GLY A 414 13.37 6.51 -2.69
CA GLY A 414 14.17 5.76 -3.66
C GLY A 414 15.66 5.65 -3.30
N ARG A 415 16.00 5.73 -2.01
CA ARG A 415 17.39 5.57 -1.55
C ARG A 415 17.81 4.11 -1.73
N SER A 416 19.01 3.88 -2.27
CA SER A 416 19.52 2.53 -2.48
C SER A 416 20.17 1.95 -1.23
N ILE A 417 20.09 0.63 -1.11
CA ILE A 417 20.81 -0.20 -0.13
C ILE A 417 21.80 -1.09 -0.86
N ASN A 418 22.70 -1.72 -0.11
CA ASN A 418 23.64 -2.72 -0.62
C ASN A 418 23.72 -3.87 0.37
N GLU A 419 24.12 -5.05 -0.12
CA GLU A 419 24.43 -6.17 0.75
C GLU A 419 25.58 -5.82 1.69
N ALA A 420 25.49 -6.31 2.92
CA ALA A 420 26.49 -6.05 3.96
C ALA A 420 27.88 -6.48 3.49
N ILE A 421 28.82 -5.54 3.53
CA ILE A 421 30.22 -5.83 3.43
C ILE A 421 30.80 -5.53 4.80
N GLY A 422 31.08 -6.60 5.55
CA GLY A 422 31.58 -6.51 6.91
C GLY A 422 32.77 -5.55 6.99
N ARG A 423 33.00 -4.98 8.16
CA ARG A 423 33.92 -3.83 8.33
C ARG A 423 35.28 -4.12 7.68
N THR A 424 35.92 -3.08 7.11
CA THR A 424 37.24 -3.22 6.46
C THR A 424 38.31 -3.87 7.36
N ALA A 425 38.16 -3.81 8.68
CA ALA A 425 39.02 -4.48 9.64
C ALA A 425 38.87 -6.01 9.67
N ASP A 426 37.68 -6.53 9.35
CA ASP A 426 37.28 -7.93 9.47
C ASP A 426 37.63 -8.76 8.22
N LEU A 427 37.81 -8.09 7.06
CA LEU A 427 38.34 -8.67 5.81
C LEU A 427 39.88 -8.87 5.80
N LYS A 428 40.57 -8.68 6.94
CA LYS A 428 42.04 -8.82 7.04
C LYS A 428 42.45 -10.29 7.11
N GLY A 429 42.51 -10.97 5.96
CA GLY A 429 43.06 -12.33 5.87
C GLY A 429 42.55 -13.19 4.70
N GLY A 430 41.84 -12.62 3.73
CA GLY A 430 41.25 -13.31 2.59
C GLY A 430 39.90 -12.68 2.22
N ALA A 431 39.27 -13.14 1.15
CA ALA A 431 37.98 -12.61 0.71
C ALA A 431 36.75 -13.18 1.45
N PHE A 432 36.95 -14.04 2.46
CA PHE A 432 35.84 -14.58 3.24
C PHE A 432 35.37 -13.56 4.27
N ASP A 433 34.09 -13.20 4.19
CA ASP A 433 33.44 -12.28 5.12
C ASP A 433 32.62 -13.07 6.14
N ALA A 434 33.14 -13.20 7.36
CA ALA A 434 32.48 -13.95 8.41
C ALA A 434 31.22 -13.24 8.95
N GLU A 435 31.18 -11.92 8.90
CA GLU A 435 30.02 -11.14 9.34
C GLU A 435 28.88 -11.34 8.34
N PHE A 436 29.12 -11.07 7.05
CA PHE A 436 28.15 -11.38 5.98
C PHE A 436 27.66 -12.82 6.07
N TYR A 437 28.57 -13.79 6.20
CA TYR A 437 28.19 -15.21 6.23
C TYR A 437 27.27 -15.54 7.42
N LEU A 438 27.50 -14.96 8.59
CA LEU A 438 26.62 -15.15 9.76
C LEU A 438 25.28 -14.41 9.62
N LEU A 439 25.28 -13.24 8.97
CA LEU A 439 24.06 -12.48 8.69
C LEU A 439 23.18 -13.18 7.65
N SER A 440 23.79 -13.80 6.63
CA SER A 440 23.12 -14.48 5.52
C SER A 440 22.57 -15.86 5.90
N TYR A 441 23.23 -16.57 6.81
CA TYR A 441 22.92 -17.97 7.11
C TYR A 441 22.58 -18.18 8.58
N SER A 442 21.30 -18.01 8.91
CA SER A 442 20.80 -18.09 10.29
C SER A 442 21.04 -19.45 10.94
N ASP A 443 20.99 -20.55 10.18
CA ASP A 443 21.31 -21.89 10.65
C ASP A 443 22.79 -22.01 11.09
N VAL A 444 23.70 -21.41 10.33
CA VAL A 444 25.13 -21.34 10.70
C VAL A 444 25.31 -20.45 11.93
N ALA A 445 24.62 -19.31 11.99
CA ALA A 445 24.68 -18.41 13.15
C ALA A 445 24.24 -19.11 14.44
N VAL A 446 23.16 -19.88 14.41
CA VAL A 446 22.67 -20.66 15.56
C VAL A 446 23.72 -21.67 16.06
N GLU A 447 24.43 -22.35 15.16
CA GLU A 447 25.49 -23.28 15.54
C GLU A 447 26.77 -22.56 16.00
N ALA A 448 27.16 -21.48 15.32
CA ALA A 448 28.31 -20.66 15.65
C ALA A 448 28.19 -20.02 17.05
N ALA A 449 26.97 -19.67 17.47
CA ALA A 449 26.68 -19.12 18.80
C ALA A 449 27.02 -20.09 19.95
N LYS A 450 27.12 -21.40 19.68
CA LYS A 450 27.51 -22.41 20.68
C LYS A 450 29.03 -22.51 20.86
N THR A 451 29.79 -21.75 20.09
CA THR A 451 31.25 -21.76 20.09
C THR A 451 31.81 -20.50 20.75
N GLY A 452 33.09 -20.54 21.14
CA GLY A 452 33.79 -19.37 21.70
C GLY A 452 34.35 -18.40 20.67
N ASP A 453 34.28 -18.73 19.37
CA ASP A 453 34.77 -17.91 18.26
C ASP A 453 33.88 -18.16 17.03
N SER A 454 32.81 -17.37 16.92
CA SER A 454 31.80 -17.50 15.87
C SER A 454 32.37 -17.24 14.47
N PHE A 455 33.32 -16.31 14.35
CA PHE A 455 33.96 -15.99 13.07
C PHE A 455 34.87 -17.13 12.59
N ALA A 456 35.64 -17.74 13.49
CA ALA A 456 36.40 -18.94 13.16
C ALA A 456 35.48 -20.11 12.78
N TYR A 457 34.34 -20.28 13.48
CA TYR A 457 33.36 -21.29 13.11
C TYR A 457 32.78 -21.06 11.71
N ALA A 458 32.32 -19.85 11.40
CA ALA A 458 31.76 -19.49 10.10
C ALA A 458 32.73 -19.82 8.95
N ARG A 459 34.01 -19.44 9.12
CA ARG A 459 35.06 -19.76 8.15
C ARG A 459 35.25 -21.26 7.96
N ASN A 460 35.40 -22.00 9.06
CA ASN A 460 35.55 -23.46 9.01
C ASN A 460 34.33 -24.14 8.38
N HIS A 461 33.13 -23.66 8.66
CA HIS A 461 31.89 -24.15 8.06
C HIS A 461 31.90 -23.96 6.55
N PHE A 462 32.20 -22.75 6.08
CA PHE A 462 32.30 -22.47 4.66
C PHE A 462 33.32 -23.38 3.98
N GLU A 463 34.53 -23.49 4.52
CA GLU A 463 35.62 -24.29 3.95
C GLU A 463 35.27 -25.78 3.81
N GLN A 464 34.48 -26.32 4.74
CA GLN A 464 34.13 -27.76 4.77
C GLN A 464 32.84 -28.09 4.03
N TYR A 465 31.82 -27.24 4.17
CA TYR A 465 30.43 -27.51 3.77
C TYR A 465 29.85 -26.40 2.91
N GLY A 466 29.98 -25.14 3.33
CA GLY A 466 29.23 -24.01 2.75
C GLY A 466 29.36 -23.86 1.24
N TRP A 467 30.58 -23.91 0.69
CA TRP A 467 30.75 -23.77 -0.75
C TRP A 467 30.16 -24.94 -1.55
N LYS A 468 30.02 -26.12 -0.96
CA LYS A 468 29.37 -27.29 -1.59
C LYS A 468 27.86 -27.20 -1.56
N GLU A 469 27.33 -26.48 -0.58
CA GLU A 469 25.91 -26.15 -0.45
C GLU A 469 25.52 -24.94 -1.31
N GLY A 470 26.49 -24.36 -2.04
CA GLY A 470 26.27 -23.17 -2.87
C GLY A 470 26.14 -21.88 -2.08
N ARG A 471 26.60 -21.84 -0.81
CA ARG A 471 26.57 -20.64 0.03
C ARG A 471 27.68 -19.67 -0.35
N ASP A 472 27.35 -18.40 -0.41
CA ASP A 472 28.23 -17.31 -0.83
C ASP A 472 29.07 -16.80 0.35
N PRO A 473 30.39 -16.62 0.16
CA PRO A 473 31.29 -16.22 1.24
C PRO A 473 31.36 -14.71 1.50
N ASN A 474 30.77 -13.89 0.62
CA ASN A 474 30.69 -12.43 0.70
C ASN A 474 29.67 -11.92 -0.34
N ALA A 475 29.34 -10.63 -0.29
CA ALA A 475 28.37 -9.95 -1.16
C ALA A 475 28.72 -9.89 -2.68
N VAL A 476 29.90 -10.36 -3.09
CA VAL A 476 30.35 -10.28 -4.50
C VAL A 476 30.58 -11.66 -5.11
N PHE A 477 30.91 -12.67 -4.31
CA PHE A 477 31.30 -13.98 -4.80
C PHE A 477 30.13 -14.96 -4.79
N GLU A 478 29.74 -15.45 -5.97
CA GLU A 478 28.66 -16.43 -6.12
C GLU A 478 29.26 -17.84 -6.22
N ALA A 479 29.28 -18.59 -5.12
CA ALA A 479 29.96 -19.88 -5.04
C ALA A 479 29.42 -20.90 -6.05
N GLN A 480 28.09 -20.98 -6.16
CA GLN A 480 27.44 -21.91 -7.08
C GLN A 480 27.61 -21.47 -8.55
N ALA A 481 27.50 -20.17 -8.84
CA ALA A 481 27.68 -19.66 -10.20
C ALA A 481 29.12 -19.86 -10.69
N TYR A 482 30.10 -19.64 -9.82
CA TYR A 482 31.51 -19.87 -10.11
C TYR A 482 31.77 -21.34 -10.48
N LEU A 483 31.27 -22.29 -9.68
CA LEU A 483 31.44 -23.72 -9.96
C LEU A 483 30.74 -24.15 -11.27
N ASN A 484 29.61 -23.53 -11.59
CA ASN A 484 28.89 -23.79 -12.84
C ASN A 484 29.66 -23.23 -14.06
N ALA A 485 30.23 -22.04 -13.95
CA ALA A 485 31.01 -21.40 -15.01
C ALA A 485 32.35 -22.13 -15.25
N TYR A 486 32.95 -22.66 -14.17
CA TYR A 486 34.29 -23.21 -14.17
C TYR A 486 34.30 -24.70 -13.78
N THR A 487 33.87 -25.53 -14.73
CA THR A 487 33.73 -26.99 -14.55
C THR A 487 35.03 -27.71 -14.21
N ASP A 488 36.19 -27.14 -14.50
CA ASP A 488 37.50 -27.65 -14.08
C ASP A 488 37.70 -27.53 -12.57
N VAL A 489 37.24 -26.44 -11.95
CA VAL A 489 37.26 -26.22 -10.49
C VAL A 489 36.27 -27.15 -9.81
N ALA A 490 35.06 -27.26 -10.36
CA ALA A 490 34.03 -28.17 -9.85
C ALA A 490 34.47 -29.64 -9.95
N GLY A 491 35.03 -30.06 -11.10
CA GLY A 491 35.52 -31.41 -11.33
C GLY A 491 36.72 -31.78 -10.45
N ALA A 492 37.53 -30.79 -10.06
CA ALA A 492 38.64 -30.97 -9.13
C ALA A 492 38.21 -30.93 -7.65
N ASN A 493 36.94 -30.60 -7.36
CA ASN A 493 36.40 -30.49 -6.00
C ASN A 493 37.21 -29.50 -5.12
N ILE A 494 37.59 -28.36 -5.71
CA ILE A 494 38.36 -27.29 -5.07
C ILE A 494 37.39 -26.22 -4.55
N ASN A 495 37.66 -25.69 -3.36
CA ASN A 495 36.93 -24.54 -2.82
C ASN A 495 37.00 -23.36 -3.82
N PRO A 496 35.86 -22.87 -4.33
CA PRO A 496 35.83 -21.87 -5.40
C PRO A 496 36.43 -20.52 -4.95
N LEU A 497 36.23 -20.10 -3.70
CA LEU A 497 36.81 -18.87 -3.18
C LEU A 497 38.33 -18.98 -3.08
N THR A 498 38.85 -20.09 -2.55
CA THR A 498 40.30 -20.35 -2.49
C THR A 498 40.91 -20.39 -3.88
N HIS A 499 40.22 -21.02 -4.84
CA HIS A 499 40.67 -21.05 -6.22
C HIS A 499 40.74 -19.63 -6.82
N TYR A 500 39.67 -18.84 -6.66
CA TYR A 500 39.62 -17.49 -7.18
C TYR A 500 40.74 -16.61 -6.60
N ASP A 501 40.88 -16.57 -5.28
CA ASP A 501 41.87 -15.76 -4.57
C ASP A 501 43.32 -16.08 -4.99
N GLN A 502 43.62 -17.36 -5.27
CA GLN A 502 44.97 -17.79 -5.62
C GLN A 502 45.27 -17.69 -7.12
N TYR A 503 44.32 -18.10 -7.96
CA TYR A 503 44.51 -18.32 -9.39
C TYR A 503 43.45 -17.62 -10.24
N GLY A 504 42.16 -17.75 -9.90
CA GLY A 504 41.05 -17.38 -10.79
C GLY A 504 41.10 -15.94 -11.30
N TRP A 505 41.34 -14.95 -10.43
CA TRP A 505 41.41 -13.55 -10.88
C TRP A 505 42.59 -13.27 -11.82
N LYS A 506 43.70 -14.02 -11.69
CA LYS A 506 44.87 -13.90 -12.58
C LYS A 506 44.63 -14.55 -13.93
N GLU A 507 43.72 -15.52 -13.97
CA GLU A 507 43.26 -16.19 -15.18
C GLU A 507 42.14 -15.40 -15.88
N GLY A 508 41.73 -14.25 -15.32
CA GLY A 508 40.63 -13.45 -15.84
C GLY A 508 39.25 -14.07 -15.62
N ARG A 509 39.12 -14.98 -14.63
CA ARG A 509 37.83 -15.53 -14.21
C ARG A 509 37.08 -14.52 -13.34
N ASP A 510 35.77 -14.61 -13.36
CA ASP A 510 34.86 -13.71 -12.66
C ASP A 510 34.30 -14.37 -11.39
N PRO A 511 34.21 -13.64 -10.25
CA PRO A 511 33.77 -14.19 -8.97
C PRO A 511 32.25 -14.43 -8.91
N SER A 512 31.49 -13.77 -9.78
CA SER A 512 30.04 -13.86 -9.90
C SER A 512 29.60 -13.47 -11.31
N VAL A 513 28.33 -13.71 -11.64
CA VAL A 513 27.73 -13.21 -12.89
C VAL A 513 27.74 -11.69 -12.93
N GLY A 514 27.63 -11.04 -11.76
CA GLY A 514 27.54 -9.59 -11.58
C GLY A 514 28.87 -8.83 -11.56
N PHE A 515 30.02 -9.48 -11.74
CA PHE A 515 31.33 -8.83 -11.58
C PHE A 515 32.32 -9.20 -12.69
N ASP A 516 32.69 -8.23 -13.53
CA ASP A 516 33.72 -8.43 -14.57
C ASP A 516 35.10 -8.01 -14.07
N SER A 517 35.92 -9.00 -13.73
CA SER A 517 37.27 -8.81 -13.18
C SER A 517 38.20 -8.12 -14.17
N SER A 518 38.06 -8.43 -15.45
CA SER A 518 38.93 -7.89 -16.51
C SER A 518 38.61 -6.42 -16.78
N ASN A 519 37.33 -6.07 -16.86
CA ASN A 519 36.88 -4.70 -17.04
C ASN A 519 37.14 -3.85 -15.79
N TYR A 520 36.96 -4.39 -14.59
CA TYR A 520 37.31 -3.70 -13.35
C TYR A 520 38.78 -3.29 -13.33
N LEU A 521 39.71 -4.22 -13.58
CA LEU A 521 41.15 -3.94 -13.62
C LEU A 521 41.53 -2.95 -14.74
N LYS A 522 40.84 -3.03 -15.89
CA LYS A 522 41.05 -2.12 -17.01
C LYS A 522 40.59 -0.69 -16.69
N ALA A 523 39.46 -0.54 -16.01
CA ALA A 523 38.92 0.76 -15.60
C ALA A 523 39.74 1.39 -14.48
N TYR A 524 40.22 0.56 -13.55
CA TYR A 524 40.91 0.99 -12.34
C TYR A 524 42.39 0.62 -12.37
N GLY A 525 43.15 1.42 -13.12
CA GLY A 525 44.59 1.19 -13.33
C GLY A 525 45.43 1.25 -12.05
N ASP A 526 44.94 1.92 -11.01
CA ASP A 526 45.52 1.93 -9.66
C ASP A 526 45.48 0.54 -9.00
N VAL A 527 44.37 -0.19 -9.16
CA VAL A 527 44.21 -1.57 -8.67
C VAL A 527 45.16 -2.52 -9.40
N THR A 528 45.23 -2.35 -10.73
CA THR A 528 46.12 -3.12 -11.61
C THR A 528 47.60 -2.89 -11.26
N LEU A 529 47.99 -1.65 -10.96
CA LEU A 529 49.38 -1.30 -10.67
C LEU A 529 49.89 -1.92 -9.36
N VAL A 530 48.99 -2.10 -8.38
CA VAL A 530 49.31 -2.76 -7.11
C VAL A 530 49.17 -4.29 -7.22
N GLY A 531 48.55 -4.79 -8.30
CA GLY A 531 48.34 -6.22 -8.53
C GLY A 531 47.37 -6.84 -7.51
N LEU A 532 46.38 -6.06 -7.05
CA LEU A 532 45.39 -6.51 -6.10
C LEU A 532 44.32 -7.35 -6.79
N ASN A 533 43.80 -8.33 -6.06
CA ASN A 533 42.61 -9.05 -6.45
C ASN A 533 41.44 -8.04 -6.60
N PRO A 534 40.77 -7.97 -7.76
CA PRO A 534 39.77 -6.95 -8.05
C PRO A 534 38.53 -7.06 -7.15
N MET A 535 38.07 -8.27 -6.84
CA MET A 535 36.98 -8.49 -5.88
C MET A 535 37.38 -8.00 -4.48
N GLN A 536 38.57 -8.36 -4.00
CA GLN A 536 39.04 -7.94 -2.67
C GLN A 536 39.17 -6.41 -2.59
N HIS A 537 39.65 -5.77 -3.66
CA HIS A 537 39.69 -4.32 -3.74
C HIS A 537 38.28 -3.72 -3.72
N PHE A 538 37.34 -4.29 -4.45
CA PHE A 538 35.96 -3.82 -4.48
C PHE A 538 35.30 -3.89 -3.11
N LEU A 539 35.40 -5.04 -2.43
CA LEU A 539 34.87 -5.24 -1.08
C LEU A 539 35.50 -4.26 -0.07
N GLN A 540 36.80 -3.97 -0.17
CA GLN A 540 37.46 -3.11 0.81
C GLN A 540 37.28 -1.60 0.56
N TYR A 541 37.21 -1.20 -0.71
CA TYR A 541 37.28 0.21 -1.10
C TYR A 541 36.33 0.56 -2.24
N GLY A 542 36.24 -0.30 -3.26
CA GLY A 542 35.55 0.02 -4.51
C GLY A 542 34.07 0.37 -4.32
N LEU A 543 33.35 -0.34 -3.43
CA LEU A 543 31.94 -0.03 -3.16
C LEU A 543 31.78 1.41 -2.63
N TYR A 544 32.55 1.77 -1.59
CA TYR A 544 32.45 3.07 -0.93
C TYR A 544 33.01 4.24 -1.77
N GLU A 545 33.91 3.95 -2.70
CA GLU A 545 34.43 4.92 -3.68
C GLU A 545 33.50 5.11 -4.89
N GLY A 546 32.36 4.40 -4.96
CA GLY A 546 31.42 4.47 -6.08
C GLY A 546 31.96 3.85 -7.36
N ARG A 547 32.89 2.90 -7.26
CA ARG A 547 33.42 2.14 -8.41
C ARG A 547 32.36 1.14 -8.89
N SER A 548 32.28 0.92 -10.20
CA SER A 548 31.34 -0.06 -10.78
C SER A 548 31.97 -1.45 -10.89
N ASN A 549 31.15 -2.49 -10.72
CA ASN A 549 31.49 -3.91 -10.92
C ASN A 549 31.22 -4.42 -12.36
N PHE A 550 30.62 -3.59 -13.22
CA PHE A 550 30.54 -3.69 -14.70
C PHE A 550 29.86 -4.91 -15.35
N ALA A 551 28.87 -5.57 -14.73
CA ALA A 551 28.17 -6.70 -15.38
C ALA A 551 26.91 -6.36 -16.20
N ASP A 552 26.34 -5.15 -16.09
CA ASP A 552 25.04 -4.81 -16.70
C ASP A 552 25.13 -4.25 -18.14
N GLY A 553 26.34 -4.17 -18.69
CA GLY A 553 26.58 -3.59 -20.02
C GLY A 553 26.24 -2.10 -20.11
N THR A 554 25.94 -1.40 -19.01
CA THR A 554 25.69 0.04 -19.04
C THR A 554 27.02 0.79 -18.91
N PHE A 555 27.39 1.48 -19.99
CA PHE A 555 28.46 2.46 -19.96
C PHE A 555 27.89 3.76 -19.36
N GLY A 556 27.79 3.83 -18.02
CA GLY A 556 27.50 5.07 -17.28
C GLY A 556 28.82 5.63 -16.73
N GLY A 557 29.37 6.70 -17.28
CA GLY A 557 28.85 8.03 -16.98
C GLY A 557 29.40 8.63 -15.67
N GLY A 558 30.45 8.07 -15.07
CA GLY A 558 31.21 8.76 -14.02
C GLY A 558 32.07 9.88 -14.62
N LEU A 559 31.70 11.13 -14.40
CA LEU A 559 32.50 12.30 -14.74
C LEU A 559 33.80 12.32 -13.93
N ILE A 560 34.89 11.86 -14.55
CA ILE A 560 36.20 12.51 -14.52
C ILE A 560 36.81 12.33 -15.93
N GLY A 561 36.57 13.22 -16.90
CA GLY A 561 35.83 14.48 -16.81
C GLY A 561 35.36 15.00 -18.15
#